data_AF-A0A959HT97-F1
#
_entry.id   AF-A0A959HT97-F1
#
_cell.length_a   1.000
_cell.length_b   1.000
_cell.length_c   1.000
_cell.angle_alpha   90.00
_cell.angle_beta   90.00
_cell.angle_gamma   90.00
#
_symmetry.space_group_name_H-M   'P 1'
#
loop_
_entity.id
_entity.type
_entity.pdbx_description
1 polymer ?
#
loop_
_entity_poly.entity_id
_entity_poly.type
_entity_poly.pdbx_seq_one_letter_code
_entity_poly.pdbx_strand_id
1 'polypeptide(L)'
;MFNVRKTALLLLANSMAILGFAQYPQVPDSIQAATEIMMKAAYAHSDSMWQRALPTIEKEAAEEGRPYIPWAARPYDLPQASIPAFPGAEGGGMYAFGGRGGKVIVVNSLADSGPGTLREACETGGAR
;
A
#
# COMPACT_ATOMS: atom_id res chain seq x y z
N MET A 1 55.26 -13.54 37.05
CA MET A 1 55.71 -12.44 36.17
C MET A 1 54.74 -12.36 34.99
N PHE A 2 53.73 -11.49 35.08
CA PHE A 2 52.67 -11.37 34.06
C PHE A 2 53.27 -10.86 32.74
N ASN A 3 53.09 -11.61 31.66
CA ASN A 3 53.71 -11.32 30.37
C ASN A 3 52.90 -10.24 29.63
N VAL A 4 53.16 -8.98 29.97
CA VAL A 4 52.45 -7.77 29.50
C VAL A 4 52.33 -7.70 27.97
N ARG A 5 53.29 -8.29 27.23
CA ARG A 5 53.24 -8.39 25.76
C ARG A 5 52.13 -9.30 25.25
N LYS A 6 51.82 -10.40 25.96
CA LYS A 6 50.76 -11.35 25.57
C LYS A 6 49.36 -10.80 25.88
N THR A 7 49.21 -10.09 26.99
CA THR A 7 47.93 -9.42 27.35
C THR A 7 47.65 -8.20 26.48
N ALA A 8 48.67 -7.43 26.08
CA ALA A 8 48.49 -6.34 25.13
C ALA A 8 48.07 -6.85 23.73
N LEU A 9 48.65 -7.97 23.26
CA LEU A 9 48.25 -8.59 21.98
C LEU A 9 46.80 -9.12 22.01
N LEU A 10 46.37 -9.68 23.15
CA LEU A 10 45.00 -10.19 23.30
C LEU A 10 43.95 -9.07 23.30
N LEU A 11 44.28 -7.92 23.88
CA LEU A 11 43.40 -6.73 23.88
C LEU A 11 43.32 -6.08 22.50
N LEU A 12 44.41 -6.08 21.73
CA LEU A 12 44.42 -5.60 20.34
C LEU A 12 43.70 -6.55 19.37
N ALA A 13 43.73 -7.86 19.64
CA ALA A 13 42.97 -8.84 18.86
C ALA A 13 41.45 -8.76 19.14
N ASN A 14 41.04 -8.38 20.36
CA ASN A 14 39.62 -8.23 20.73
C ASN A 14 38.98 -6.92 20.23
N SER A 15 39.75 -5.90 19.89
CA SER A 15 39.23 -4.67 19.26
C SER A 15 39.04 -4.78 17.74
N MET A 16 39.47 -5.89 17.13
CA MET A 16 39.27 -6.23 15.71
C MET A 16 38.02 -7.11 15.45
N ALA A 17 37.09 -7.21 16.41
CA ALA A 17 35.73 -7.67 16.11
C ALA A 17 35.02 -6.55 15.33
N ILE A 18 35.36 -6.47 14.04
CA ILE A 18 34.82 -5.53 13.07
C ILE A 18 33.29 -5.61 13.14
N LEU A 19 32.67 -4.47 13.39
CA LEU A 19 31.26 -4.20 13.15
C LEU A 19 30.97 -4.52 11.68
N GLY A 20 30.59 -5.77 11.41
CA GLY A 20 30.09 -6.19 10.11
C GLY A 20 28.69 -5.61 9.93
N PHE A 21 28.59 -4.32 9.66
CA PHE A 21 27.36 -3.74 9.13
C PHE A 21 27.11 -4.41 7.79
N ALA A 22 26.06 -5.22 7.71
CA ALA A 22 25.49 -5.62 6.43
C ALA A 22 25.00 -4.35 5.73
N GLN A 23 25.90 -3.68 5.00
CA GLN A 23 25.60 -2.42 4.34
C GLN A 23 24.67 -2.71 3.17
N TYR A 24 23.38 -2.41 3.35
CA TYR A 24 22.44 -2.44 2.24
C TYR A 24 22.97 -1.57 1.10
N PRO A 25 22.84 -2.02 -0.16
CA PRO A 25 23.24 -1.23 -1.31
C PRO A 25 22.62 0.17 -1.21
N GLN A 26 23.46 1.21 -1.27
CA GLN A 26 22.98 2.59 -1.32
C GLN A 26 22.49 2.87 -2.74
N VAL A 27 21.29 3.45 -2.87
CA VAL A 27 20.74 3.82 -4.17
C VAL A 27 21.55 5.01 -4.70
N PRO A 28 22.09 4.94 -5.94
CA PRO A 28 22.79 6.09 -6.53
C PRO A 28 21.88 7.31 -6.66
N ASP A 29 22.41 8.51 -6.43
CA ASP A 29 21.67 9.78 -6.45
C ASP A 29 20.85 9.98 -7.75
N SER A 30 21.39 9.57 -8.90
CA SER A 30 20.70 9.66 -10.20
C SER A 30 19.44 8.79 -10.26
N ILE A 31 19.49 7.60 -9.67
CA ILE A 31 18.34 6.68 -9.59
C ILE A 31 17.33 7.19 -8.56
N GLN A 32 17.82 7.76 -7.46
CA GLN A 32 16.96 8.38 -6.45
C GLN A 32 16.19 9.57 -7.05
N ALA A 33 16.86 10.45 -7.78
CA ALA A 33 16.24 11.60 -8.46
C ALA A 33 15.21 11.16 -9.50
N ALA A 34 15.54 10.16 -10.33
CA ALA A 34 14.59 9.60 -11.30
C ALA A 34 13.35 9.00 -10.62
N THR A 35 13.55 8.28 -9.52
CA THR A 35 12.47 7.69 -8.72
C THR A 35 11.61 8.79 -8.10
N GLU A 36 12.21 9.84 -7.54
CA GLU A 36 11.48 10.96 -6.95
C GLU A 36 10.58 11.65 -7.97
N ILE A 37 11.07 11.90 -9.18
CA ILE A 37 10.28 12.49 -10.27
C ILE A 37 9.06 11.62 -10.60
N MET A 38 9.27 10.31 -10.79
CA MET A 38 8.20 9.36 -11.10
C MET A 38 7.17 9.27 -9.95
N MET A 39 7.64 9.10 -8.72
CA MET A 39 6.78 8.98 -7.54
C MET A 39 6.00 10.27 -7.28
N LYS A 40 6.63 11.43 -7.45
CA LYS A 40 5.96 12.74 -7.33
C LYS A 40 4.81 12.87 -8.33
N ALA A 41 5.03 12.48 -9.58
CA ALA A 41 3.98 12.48 -10.59
C ALA A 41 2.85 11.49 -10.23
N ALA A 42 3.19 10.28 -9.78
CA ALA A 42 2.22 9.27 -9.37
C ALA A 42 1.38 9.71 -8.16
N TYR A 43 2.00 10.32 -7.14
CA TYR A 43 1.28 10.85 -5.98
C TYR A 43 0.38 12.02 -6.35
N ALA A 44 0.86 12.98 -7.16
CA ALA A 44 0.03 14.08 -7.61
C ALA A 44 -1.22 13.60 -8.38
N HIS A 45 -1.06 12.58 -9.23
CA HIS A 45 -2.17 11.93 -9.91
C HIS A 45 -3.12 11.26 -8.91
N SER A 46 -2.61 10.42 -8.01
CA SER A 46 -3.37 9.72 -6.98
C SER A 46 -4.18 10.67 -6.10
N ASP A 47 -3.56 11.76 -5.63
CA ASP A 47 -4.20 12.78 -4.80
C ASP A 47 -5.35 13.46 -5.57
N SER A 48 -5.13 13.76 -6.85
CA SER A 48 -6.20 14.33 -7.69
C SER A 48 -7.37 13.36 -7.89
N MET A 49 -7.10 12.06 -7.99
CA MET A 49 -8.14 11.04 -8.13
C MET A 49 -8.90 10.84 -6.83
N TRP A 50 -8.20 10.86 -5.69
CA TRP A 50 -8.82 10.83 -4.37
C TRP A 50 -9.79 12.00 -4.18
N GLN A 51 -9.39 13.23 -4.54
CA GLN A 51 -10.25 14.41 -4.47
C GLN A 51 -11.51 14.29 -5.33
N ARG A 52 -11.41 13.67 -6.52
CA ARG A 52 -12.56 13.43 -7.39
C ARG A 52 -13.49 12.34 -6.86
N ALA A 53 -12.94 11.31 -6.23
CA ALA A 53 -13.68 10.17 -5.70
C ALA A 53 -14.39 10.50 -4.37
N LEU A 54 -13.81 11.39 -3.56
CA LEU A 54 -14.26 11.67 -2.20
C LEU A 54 -15.75 12.04 -2.09
N PRO A 55 -16.33 12.92 -2.93
CA PRO A 55 -17.75 13.25 -2.82
C PRO A 55 -18.68 12.05 -3.04
N THR A 56 -18.31 11.14 -3.94
CA THR A 56 -19.07 9.90 -4.17
C THR A 56 -18.97 8.97 -2.97
N ILE A 57 -17.76 8.83 -2.41
CA ILE A 57 -17.52 8.00 -1.22
C ILE A 57 -18.30 8.53 -0.02
N GLU A 58 -18.29 9.85 0.22
CA GLU A 58 -19.03 10.48 1.32
C GLU A 58 -20.54 10.31 1.15
N LYS A 59 -21.04 10.42 -0.08
CA LYS A 59 -22.44 10.17 -0.40
C LYS A 59 -22.83 8.71 -0.12
N GLU A 60 -22.07 7.74 -0.61
CA GLU A 60 -22.33 6.31 -0.36
C GLU A 60 -22.21 5.95 1.12
N ALA A 61 -21.27 6.58 1.84
CA ALA A 61 -21.15 6.42 3.28
C ALA A 61 -22.41 6.87 4.01
N ALA A 62 -23.00 8.01 3.61
CA ALA A 62 -24.20 8.57 4.23
C ALA A 62 -25.47 7.83 3.83
N GLU A 63 -25.63 7.44 2.56
CA GLU A 63 -26.88 6.88 2.03
C GLU A 63 -26.93 5.35 2.10
N GLU A 64 -25.80 4.67 1.89
CA GLU A 64 -25.75 3.21 1.72
C GLU A 64 -25.05 2.49 2.89
N GLY A 65 -24.60 3.24 3.90
CA GLY A 65 -23.93 2.68 5.08
C GLY A 65 -22.57 2.06 4.74
N ARG A 66 -21.86 2.60 3.74
CA ARG A 66 -20.51 2.17 3.31
C ARG A 66 -19.46 3.21 3.73
N PRO A 67 -19.17 3.35 5.03
CA PRO A 67 -18.23 4.36 5.49
C PRO A 67 -16.81 4.08 5.00
N TYR A 68 -16.10 5.13 4.63
CA TYR A 68 -14.65 5.10 4.51
C TYR A 68 -14.04 5.21 5.91
N ILE A 69 -13.33 4.16 6.36
CA ILE A 69 -12.73 4.07 7.70
C ILE A 69 -11.21 3.98 7.55
N PRO A 70 -10.46 5.09 7.57
CA PRO A 70 -9.02 5.10 7.26
C PRO A 70 -8.15 4.41 8.31
N TRP A 71 -8.67 4.19 9.52
CA TRP A 71 -7.97 3.49 10.60
C TRP A 71 -8.35 2.01 10.73
N ALA A 72 -9.20 1.48 9.84
CA ALA A 72 -9.60 0.07 9.90
C ALA A 72 -8.40 -0.83 9.60
N ALA A 73 -8.07 -1.74 10.53
CA ALA A 73 -6.96 -2.66 10.40
C ALA A 73 -7.39 -4.13 10.57
N ARG A 74 -8.50 -4.37 11.24
CA ARG A 74 -9.00 -5.70 11.59
C ARG A 74 -10.33 -5.94 10.87
N PRO A 75 -10.69 -7.20 10.60
CA PRO A 75 -11.91 -7.51 9.85
C PRO A 75 -13.19 -6.89 10.41
N TYR A 76 -13.30 -6.80 11.73
CA TYR A 76 -14.46 -6.25 12.44
C TYR A 76 -14.44 -4.72 12.62
N ASP A 77 -13.39 -4.03 12.17
CA ASP A 77 -13.38 -2.56 12.13
C ASP A 77 -14.24 -2.03 10.95
N LEU A 78 -14.56 -2.89 9.98
CA LEU A 78 -15.39 -2.58 8.81
C LEU A 78 -16.79 -3.21 8.96
N PRO A 79 -17.85 -2.52 8.50
CA PRO A 79 -19.17 -3.14 8.36
C PRO A 79 -19.09 -4.40 7.50
N GLN A 80 -19.90 -5.41 7.84
CA GLN A 80 -19.96 -6.69 7.11
C GLN A 80 -21.27 -6.77 6.33
N ALA A 81 -21.22 -7.32 5.11
CA ALA A 81 -22.42 -7.58 4.33
C ALA A 81 -23.28 -8.68 4.97
N SER A 82 -24.60 -8.65 4.72
CA SER A 82 -25.54 -9.65 5.23
C SER A 82 -25.46 -11.01 4.54
N ILE A 83 -24.82 -11.08 3.37
CA ILE A 83 -24.63 -12.30 2.59
C ILE A 83 -23.16 -12.42 2.16
N PRO A 84 -22.65 -13.65 1.95
CA PRO A 84 -21.28 -13.86 1.47
C PRO A 84 -20.97 -13.09 0.17
N ALA A 85 -19.70 -12.75 -0.06
CA ALA A 85 -19.24 -12.03 -1.24
C ALA A 85 -19.60 -12.79 -2.54
N PHE A 86 -19.40 -14.10 -2.54
CA PHE A 86 -19.80 -15.06 -3.57
C PHE A 86 -20.16 -16.41 -2.94
N PRO A 87 -20.87 -17.32 -3.65
CA PRO A 87 -21.21 -18.64 -3.13
C PRO A 87 -19.95 -19.43 -2.75
N GLY A 88 -19.89 -19.91 -1.50
CA GLY A 88 -18.74 -20.65 -0.98
C GLY A 88 -17.55 -19.78 -0.55
N ALA A 89 -17.71 -18.46 -0.41
CA ALA A 89 -16.69 -17.63 0.22
C ALA A 89 -16.47 -18.07 1.68
N GLU A 90 -15.22 -18.05 2.15
CA GLU A 90 -14.82 -18.48 3.49
C GLU A 90 -13.81 -17.50 4.11
N GLY A 91 -13.54 -17.64 5.42
CA GLY A 91 -12.53 -16.85 6.13
C GLY A 91 -12.97 -15.42 6.46
N GLY A 92 -12.01 -14.58 6.89
CA GLY A 92 -12.29 -13.24 7.41
C GLY A 92 -12.81 -12.23 6.39
N GLY A 93 -12.69 -12.52 5.10
CA GLY A 93 -13.19 -11.67 4.00
C GLY A 93 -14.53 -12.12 3.43
N MET A 94 -15.14 -13.18 3.97
CA MET A 94 -16.36 -13.81 3.43
C MET A 94 -17.51 -12.82 3.22
N TYR A 95 -17.62 -11.76 4.04
CA TYR A 95 -18.69 -10.77 3.98
C TYR A 95 -18.26 -9.41 3.42
N ALA A 96 -17.17 -9.36 2.63
CA ALA A 96 -16.81 -8.15 1.90
C ALA A 96 -17.93 -7.72 0.93
N PHE A 97 -18.23 -6.43 0.87
CA PHE A 97 -19.26 -5.89 -0.04
C PHE A 97 -18.84 -5.96 -1.52
N GLY A 98 -17.54 -5.79 -1.81
CA GLY A 98 -17.05 -5.61 -3.18
C GLY A 98 -17.76 -4.45 -3.90
N GLY A 99 -17.94 -4.58 -5.22
CA GLY A 99 -18.72 -3.64 -6.04
C GLY A 99 -20.24 -3.83 -6.00
N ARG A 100 -20.79 -4.57 -5.03
CA ARG A 100 -22.20 -4.95 -5.02
C ARG A 100 -23.13 -3.74 -4.90
N GLY A 101 -24.04 -3.60 -5.85
CA GLY A 101 -24.97 -2.47 -5.94
C GLY A 101 -24.33 -1.22 -6.54
N GLY A 102 -23.05 -1.29 -6.91
CA GLY A 102 -22.30 -0.22 -7.53
C GLY A 102 -22.46 -0.14 -9.05
N LYS A 103 -21.59 0.67 -9.66
CA LYS A 103 -21.61 0.92 -11.11
C LYS A 103 -20.88 -0.18 -11.88
N VAL A 104 -21.53 -0.78 -12.87
CA VAL A 104 -20.85 -1.65 -13.84
C VAL A 104 -20.04 -0.79 -14.81
N ILE A 105 -18.73 -1.04 -14.87
CA ILE A 105 -17.81 -0.35 -15.78
C ILE A 105 -17.23 -1.34 -16.79
N VAL A 106 -17.35 -1.03 -18.07
CA VAL A 106 -16.77 -1.86 -19.16
C VAL A 106 -15.39 -1.34 -19.50
N VAL A 107 -14.37 -2.14 -19.20
CA VAL A 107 -12.99 -1.90 -19.65
C VAL A 107 -12.86 -2.36 -21.10
N ASN A 108 -12.48 -1.45 -22.00
CA ASN A 108 -12.38 -1.71 -23.44
C ASN A 108 -10.99 -1.34 -24.01
N SER A 109 -10.04 -0.97 -23.17
CA SER A 109 -8.67 -0.63 -23.53
C SER A 109 -7.65 -1.34 -22.63
N LEU A 110 -6.55 -1.80 -23.24
CA LEU A 110 -5.39 -2.39 -22.55
C LEU A 110 -4.30 -1.36 -22.22
N ALA A 111 -4.51 -0.08 -22.55
CA ALA A 111 -3.59 0.98 -22.18
C ALA A 111 -3.53 1.13 -20.65
N ASP A 112 -2.41 1.64 -20.14
CA ASP A 112 -2.23 1.82 -18.70
C ASP A 112 -3.14 2.90 -18.12
N SER A 113 -3.46 3.94 -18.91
CA SER A 113 -4.25 5.08 -18.46
C SER A 113 -5.09 5.68 -19.59
N GLY A 114 -6.10 6.46 -19.20
CA GLY A 114 -7.02 7.13 -20.12
C GLY A 114 -8.37 6.41 -20.27
N PRO A 115 -9.24 6.91 -21.16
CA PRO A 115 -10.61 6.42 -21.30
C PRO A 115 -10.68 4.92 -21.65
N GLY A 116 -11.54 4.20 -20.95
CA GLY A 116 -11.79 2.77 -21.17
C GLY A 116 -10.77 1.83 -20.57
N THR A 117 -9.81 2.33 -19.79
CA THR A 117 -8.76 1.51 -19.16
C THR A 117 -9.18 0.96 -17.80
N LEU A 118 -8.52 -0.11 -17.35
CA LEU A 118 -8.73 -0.65 -16.01
C LEU A 118 -8.37 0.37 -14.92
N ARG A 119 -7.34 1.18 -15.14
CA ARG A 119 -6.93 2.23 -14.20
C ARG A 119 -8.03 3.26 -14.00
N GLU A 120 -8.64 3.75 -15.08
CA GLU A 120 -9.76 4.69 -14.99
C GLU A 120 -10.95 4.10 -14.22
N ALA A 121 -11.27 2.83 -14.48
CA ALA A 121 -12.30 2.11 -13.72
C ALA A 121 -11.94 2.05 -12.23
N CYS A 122 -10.70 1.71 -11.89
CA CYS A 122 -10.21 1.67 -10.51
C CYS A 122 -10.06 3.06 -9.86
N GLU A 123 -10.01 4.15 -10.61
CA GLU A 123 -9.93 5.51 -10.06
C GLU A 123 -11.30 6.16 -9.86
N THR A 124 -12.36 5.52 -10.34
CA THR A 124 -13.74 5.94 -10.08
C THR A 124 -14.06 5.78 -8.59
N GLY A 125 -14.66 6.80 -7.97
CA GLY A 125 -15.11 6.73 -6.58
C GLY A 125 -16.29 5.80 -6.37
N GLY A 126 -16.42 5.26 -5.17
CA GLY A 126 -17.56 4.42 -4.76
C GLY A 126 -17.48 2.96 -5.24
N ALA A 127 -18.57 2.22 -4.99
CA ALA A 127 -18.68 0.82 -5.38
C ALA A 127 -18.76 0.66 -6.92
N ARG A 128 -17.96 -0.26 -7.46
CA ARG A 128 -17.81 -0.51 -8.90
C ARG A 128 -17.29 -1.92 -9.18
#